data_AF-A0A2B2M040-F1
#
_entry.id   AF-A0A2B2M040-F1
#
_cell.length_a   1.000
_cell.length_b   1.000
_cell.length_c   1.000
_cell.angle_alpha   90.00
_cell.angle_beta   90.00
_cell.angle_gamma   90.00
#
_symmetry.space_group_name_H-M   'P 1'
#
loop_
_entity.id
_entity.type
_entity.pdbx_description
1 polymer ?
#
loop_
_entity_poly.entity_id
_entity_poly.type
_entity_poly.pdbx_seq_one_letter_code
_entity_poly.pdbx_strand_id
1 'polypeptide(L)'
;MSFPQDVSLFRNQVIQMNDLQNVDVKYTFFYDETNNPKKFRITTEGFNVNENEFFILGGIAYRSENQISDEKVNALFSELMTQKNMKEIKFKQASKGAKDFYSTMKAKKIALVLK
;
A
#
# COMPACT_ATOMS: atom_id res chain seq x y z
N MET A 1 -2.39 41.99 -7.18
CA MET A 1 -2.93 41.26 -6.01
C MET A 1 -3.92 40.23 -6.54
N SER A 2 -3.54 38.96 -6.60
CA SER A 2 -4.44 37.87 -6.99
C SER A 2 -5.06 37.30 -5.72
N PHE A 3 -6.38 37.18 -5.67
CA PHE A 3 -7.10 36.49 -4.60
C PHE A 3 -6.53 35.06 -4.43
N PRO A 4 -6.45 34.52 -3.20
CA PRO A 4 -6.26 33.08 -3.05
C PRO A 4 -7.52 32.44 -3.61
N GLN A 5 -7.41 31.87 -4.81
CA GLN A 5 -8.51 31.15 -5.43
C GLN A 5 -8.90 30.04 -4.45
N ASP A 6 -10.17 30.03 -4.05
CA ASP A 6 -10.68 29.06 -3.08
C ASP A 6 -10.35 27.65 -3.61
N VAL A 7 -9.48 26.95 -2.88
CA VAL A 7 -8.96 25.64 -3.27
C VAL A 7 -10.09 24.64 -3.45
N SER A 8 -11.19 24.79 -2.71
CA SER A 8 -12.39 23.96 -2.86
C SER A 8 -13.09 24.22 -4.19
N LEU A 9 -13.17 25.47 -4.66
CA LEU A 9 -13.74 25.78 -5.98
C LEU A 9 -12.91 25.15 -7.11
N PHE A 10 -11.58 25.30 -7.06
CA PHE A 10 -10.70 24.71 -8.06
C PHE A 10 -10.77 23.18 -8.06
N ARG A 11 -10.73 22.55 -6.87
CA ARG A 11 -10.90 21.10 -6.72
C ARG A 11 -12.20 20.62 -7.38
N ASN A 12 -13.32 21.29 -7.11
CA ASN A 12 -14.62 20.90 -7.67
C ASN A 12 -14.69 21.04 -9.19
N GLN A 13 -14.09 22.11 -9.76
CA GLN A 13 -13.98 22.28 -11.21
C GLN A 13 -13.19 21.14 -11.85
N VAL A 14 -12.03 20.78 -11.27
CA VAL A 14 -11.20 19.68 -11.77
C VAL A 14 -11.93 18.34 -11.70
N ILE A 15 -12.65 18.07 -10.61
CA ILE A 15 -13.47 16.85 -10.46
C ILE A 15 -14.52 16.77 -11.58
N GLN A 16 -15.26 17.85 -11.80
CA GLN A 16 -16.32 17.89 -12.82
C GLN A 16 -15.76 17.76 -14.24
N MET A 17 -14.70 18.49 -14.57
CA MET A 17 -14.10 18.49 -15.91
C MET A 17 -13.51 17.13 -16.30
N ASN A 18 -13.05 16.34 -15.34
CA ASN A 18 -12.37 15.05 -15.57
C ASN A 18 -13.23 13.85 -15.15
N ASP A 19 -14.50 14.05 -14.76
CA ASP A 19 -15.40 13.01 -14.26
C ASP A 19 -14.76 12.12 -13.16
N LEU A 20 -14.06 12.76 -12.22
CA LEU A 20 -13.33 12.04 -11.18
C LEU A 20 -14.30 11.44 -10.16
N GLN A 21 -14.18 10.14 -9.93
CA GLN A 21 -15.00 9.41 -8.96
C GLN A 21 -14.23 9.09 -7.68
N ASN A 22 -14.95 8.87 -6.57
CA ASN A 22 -14.40 8.47 -5.27
C ASN A 22 -13.38 9.44 -4.64
N VAL A 23 -13.36 10.70 -5.08
CA VAL A 23 -12.38 11.72 -4.66
C VAL A 23 -12.45 12.12 -3.18
N ASP A 24 -13.60 11.89 -2.53
CA ASP A 24 -13.82 12.16 -1.12
C ASP A 24 -13.85 10.87 -0.27
N VAL A 25 -13.67 9.69 -0.90
CA VAL A 25 -13.58 8.42 -0.19
C VAL A 25 -12.27 8.40 0.59
N LYS A 26 -12.36 8.00 1.86
CA LYS A 26 -11.17 7.83 2.71
C LYS A 26 -10.56 6.47 2.42
N TYR A 27 -9.26 6.44 2.20
CA TYR A 27 -8.50 5.21 2.00
C TYR A 27 -7.42 5.09 3.06
N THR A 28 -7.17 3.86 3.48
CA THR A 28 -5.97 3.49 4.22
C THR A 28 -5.01 2.83 3.24
N PHE A 29 -3.82 3.43 3.09
CA PHE A 29 -2.84 3.04 2.08
C PHE A 29 -1.62 2.41 2.74
N PHE A 30 -1.35 1.14 2.44
CA PHE A 30 -0.11 0.46 2.79
C PHE A 30 0.82 0.52 1.57
N TYR A 31 1.92 1.24 1.69
CA TYR A 31 2.83 1.50 0.58
C TYR A 31 4.25 1.03 0.89
N ASP A 32 4.99 0.74 -0.17
CA ASP A 32 6.40 0.37 -0.13
C ASP A 32 7.24 1.47 -0.80
N GLU A 33 8.34 1.85 -0.14
CA GLU A 33 9.27 2.90 -0.58
C GLU A 33 10.49 2.34 -1.32
N THR A 34 10.51 1.03 -1.65
CA THR A 34 11.70 0.32 -2.15
C THR A 34 12.38 0.95 -3.38
N ASN A 35 11.70 1.81 -4.15
CA ASN A 35 12.28 2.51 -5.30
C ASN A 35 12.31 4.05 -5.20
N ASN A 36 12.02 4.62 -4.02
CA ASN A 36 12.03 6.07 -3.82
C ASN A 36 13.29 6.52 -3.09
N PRO A 37 13.89 7.67 -3.50
CA PRO A 37 15.03 8.23 -2.78
C PRO A 37 14.61 8.65 -1.37
N LYS A 38 15.26 8.08 -0.34
CA LYS A 38 15.02 8.47 1.06
C LYS A 38 15.31 9.95 1.35
N LYS A 39 16.26 10.53 0.61
CA LYS A 39 16.62 11.95 0.69
C LYS A 39 16.90 12.46 -0.72
N PHE A 40 16.21 13.53 -1.10
CA PHE A 40 16.54 14.33 -2.27
C PHE A 40 17.40 15.51 -1.83
N ARG A 41 18.63 15.62 -2.33
CA ARG A 41 19.60 16.64 -1.90
C ARG A 41 20.51 17.10 -3.05
N ILE A 42 20.98 18.33 -2.92
CA ILE A 42 21.96 18.94 -3.80
C ILE A 42 23.37 18.52 -3.33
N THR A 43 24.18 18.07 -4.26
CA THR A 43 25.61 17.76 -4.11
C THR A 43 26.44 18.73 -4.94
N THR A 44 27.76 18.64 -4.86
CA THR A 44 28.68 19.45 -5.68
C THR A 44 28.58 19.16 -7.17
N GLU A 45 28.04 18.00 -7.56
CA GLU A 45 27.92 17.53 -8.95
C GLU A 45 26.47 17.65 -9.50
N GLY A 46 25.53 18.19 -8.72
CA GLY A 46 24.12 18.29 -9.09
C GLY A 46 23.21 17.66 -8.05
N PHE A 47 22.20 16.88 -8.47
CA PHE A 47 21.33 16.15 -7.54
C PHE A 47 21.87 14.74 -7.24
N ASN A 48 21.56 14.20 -6.06
CA ASN A 48 21.97 12.84 -5.68
C ASN A 48 21.16 11.73 -6.36
N VAL A 49 20.04 12.09 -6.98
CA VAL A 49 19.16 11.24 -7.79
C VAL A 49 18.62 12.09 -8.93
N ASN A 50 18.19 11.46 -10.02
CA ASN A 50 17.67 12.18 -11.17
C ASN A 50 16.41 12.96 -10.78
N GLU A 51 16.44 14.28 -10.95
CA GLU A 51 15.34 15.18 -10.64
C GLU A 51 14.10 14.96 -11.52
N ASN A 52 14.27 14.29 -12.65
CA ASN A 52 13.19 13.95 -13.58
C ASN A 52 12.61 12.55 -13.34
N GLU A 53 13.12 11.79 -12.36
CA GLU A 53 12.51 10.51 -11.98
C GLU A 53 11.19 10.72 -11.25
N PHE A 54 10.21 9.88 -11.58
CA PHE A 54 8.91 9.91 -10.92
C PHE A 54 9.03 9.35 -9.49
N PHE A 55 8.45 10.09 -8.53
CA PHE A 55 8.24 9.58 -7.18
C PHE A 55 6.97 8.73 -7.15
N ILE A 56 7.13 7.40 -7.18
CA ILE A 56 6.02 6.46 -7.30
C ILE A 56 5.79 5.78 -5.96
N LEU A 57 4.62 5.98 -5.36
CA LEU A 57 4.17 5.21 -4.20
C LEU A 57 3.44 3.96 -4.67
N GLY A 58 4.12 2.82 -4.66
CA GLY A 58 3.52 1.52 -4.93
C GLY A 58 2.91 0.92 -3.65
N GLY A 59 1.73 0.30 -3.73
CA GLY A 59 1.10 -0.26 -2.54
C GLY A 59 -0.31 -0.80 -2.74
N ILE A 60 -0.97 -1.10 -1.62
CA ILE A 60 -2.35 -1.55 -1.54
C ILE A 60 -3.16 -0.53 -0.74
N ALA A 61 -4.20 0.01 -1.35
CA ALA A 61 -5.17 0.88 -0.68
C ALA A 61 -6.48 0.13 -0.49
N TYR A 62 -7.11 0.30 0.68
CA TYR A 62 -8.48 -0.14 0.92
C TYR A 62 -9.30 1.02 1.47
N ARG A 63 -10.60 1.00 1.19
CA ARG A 63 -11.53 2.02 1.67
C ARG A 63 -11.62 1.94 3.20
N SER A 64 -11.45 3.06 3.89
CA SER A 64 -11.38 3.09 5.34
C SER A 64 -12.69 2.64 6.00
N GLU A 65 -13.84 2.77 5.34
CA GLU A 65 -15.10 2.19 5.82
C GLU A 65 -15.09 0.65 5.88
N ASN A 66 -14.18 -0.01 5.15
CA ASN A 66 -14.00 -1.46 5.14
C ASN A 66 -12.88 -1.90 6.10
N GLN A 67 -12.61 -1.12 7.15
CA GLN A 67 -11.57 -1.45 8.12
C GLN A 67 -11.86 -2.79 8.79
N ILE A 68 -10.89 -3.70 8.66
CA ILE A 68 -10.91 -4.98 9.33
C ILE A 68 -10.58 -4.71 10.80
N SER A 69 -11.40 -5.21 11.73
CA SER A 69 -11.14 -5.03 13.15
C SER A 69 -9.82 -5.71 13.57
N ASP A 70 -9.13 -5.11 14.52
CA ASP A 70 -7.89 -5.67 15.08
C ASP A 70 -8.11 -7.10 15.60
N GLU A 71 -9.28 -7.39 16.14
CA GLU A 71 -9.66 -8.75 16.58
C GLU A 71 -9.62 -9.77 15.44
N LYS A 72 -10.18 -9.43 14.26
CA LYS A 72 -10.15 -10.32 13.09
C LYS A 72 -8.73 -10.50 12.54
N VAL A 73 -7.96 -9.42 12.53
CA VAL A 73 -6.55 -9.46 12.13
C VAL A 73 -5.75 -10.35 13.09
N ASN A 74 -5.92 -10.16 14.40
CA ASN A 74 -5.25 -10.95 15.43
C ASN A 74 -5.66 -12.42 15.38
N ALA A 75 -6.94 -12.72 15.14
CA ALA A 75 -7.42 -14.08 14.95
C ALA A 75 -6.73 -14.74 13.74
N LEU A 76 -6.70 -14.06 12.59
CA LEU A 76 -5.99 -14.54 11.39
C LEU A 76 -4.50 -14.80 11.68
N PHE A 77 -3.82 -13.87 12.32
CA PHE A 77 -2.42 -14.03 12.69
C PHE A 77 -2.21 -15.19 13.67
N SER A 78 -3.11 -15.41 14.63
CA SER A 78 -3.03 -16.55 15.56
C SER A 78 -3.09 -17.91 14.86
N GLU A 79 -3.84 -18.00 13.76
CA GLU A 79 -3.93 -19.22 12.94
C GLU A 79 -2.73 -19.39 12.00
N LEU A 80 -2.19 -18.29 11.49
CA LEU A 80 -1.02 -18.31 10.61
C LEU A 80 0.29 -18.53 11.36
N MET A 81 0.40 -18.01 12.59
CA MET A 81 1.60 -18.05 13.41
C MET A 81 1.73 -19.37 14.16
N THR A 82 2.75 -20.15 13.81
CA THR A 82 2.97 -21.48 14.41
C THR A 82 3.80 -21.42 15.70
N GLN A 83 4.41 -20.27 16.00
CA GLN A 83 5.26 -20.04 17.18
C GLN A 83 4.90 -18.69 17.82
N LYS A 84 4.80 -18.64 19.15
CA LYS A 84 4.42 -17.44 19.92
C LYS A 84 5.35 -16.23 19.74
N ASN A 85 6.62 -16.48 19.41
CA ASN A 85 7.64 -15.42 19.30
C ASN A 85 7.80 -14.88 17.86
N MET A 86 7.04 -15.42 16.91
CA MET A 86 7.13 -15.00 15.53
C MET A 86 6.45 -13.62 15.38
N LYS A 87 7.10 -12.70 14.65
CA LYS A 87 6.55 -11.35 14.39
C LYS A 87 6.11 -11.15 12.94
N GLU A 88 6.51 -12.07 12.06
CA GLU A 88 6.32 -11.99 10.61
C GLU A 88 6.16 -13.41 10.05
N ILE A 89 5.34 -13.56 9.01
CA ILE A 89 5.23 -14.81 8.25
C ILE A 89 5.82 -14.57 6.86
N LYS A 90 6.95 -15.21 6.56
CA LYS A 90 7.55 -15.14 5.23
C LYS A 90 6.73 -15.96 4.23
N PHE A 91 6.61 -15.48 3.00
CA PHE A 91 5.88 -16.19 1.93
C PHE A 91 6.35 -17.64 1.78
N LYS A 92 7.67 -17.90 1.77
CA LYS A 92 8.24 -19.26 1.69
C LYS A 92 7.72 -20.20 2.79
N GLN A 93 7.46 -19.67 3.98
CA GLN A 93 6.89 -20.43 5.09
C GLN A 93 5.38 -20.62 4.91
N ALA A 94 4.66 -19.59 4.45
CA ALA A 94 3.22 -19.68 4.16
C ALA A 94 2.93 -20.68 3.03
N SER A 95 3.73 -20.66 1.96
CA SER A 95 3.62 -21.53 0.79
C SER A 95 4.23 -22.92 1.01
N LYS A 96 4.84 -23.19 2.17
CA LYS A 96 5.60 -24.42 2.45
C LYS A 96 6.69 -24.72 1.41
N GLY A 97 7.29 -23.68 0.82
CA GLY A 97 8.32 -23.83 -0.20
C GLY A 97 7.81 -24.27 -1.58
N ALA A 98 6.50 -24.12 -1.85
CA ALA A 98 5.92 -24.33 -3.16
C ALA A 98 6.65 -23.49 -4.24
N LYS A 99 6.85 -24.08 -5.41
CA LYS A 99 7.59 -23.48 -6.53
C LYS A 99 6.71 -23.03 -7.69
N ASP A 100 5.46 -23.50 -7.71
CA ASP A 100 4.49 -23.16 -8.74
C ASP A 100 3.20 -22.64 -8.10
N PHE A 101 2.39 -21.96 -8.91
CA PHE A 101 1.15 -21.35 -8.45
C PHE A 101 0.17 -22.40 -7.89
N TYR A 102 0.00 -23.53 -8.60
CA TYR A 102 -0.96 -24.55 -8.23
C TYR A 102 -0.63 -25.19 -6.87
N SER A 103 0.65 -25.52 -6.62
CA SER A 103 1.11 -26.03 -5.34
C SER A 103 1.02 -24.98 -4.23
N THR A 104 1.25 -23.70 -4.55
CA THR A 104 1.06 -22.58 -3.62
C THR A 104 -0.39 -22.48 -3.15
N MET A 105 -1.35 -22.55 -4.07
CA MET A 105 -2.78 -22.43 -3.76
C MET A 105 -3.30 -23.58 -2.88
N LYS A 106 -2.63 -24.73 -2.88
CA LYS A 106 -2.94 -25.86 -1.98
C LYS A 106 -2.40 -25.68 -0.56
N ALA A 107 -1.51 -24.72 -0.32
CA ALA A 107 -0.95 -24.52 1.01
C ALA A 107 -2.01 -23.96 1.97
N LYS A 108 -2.24 -24.67 3.09
CA LYS A 108 -3.27 -24.31 4.09
C LYS A 108 -3.21 -22.84 4.54
N LYS A 109 -2.00 -22.30 4.76
CA LYS A 109 -1.83 -20.90 5.19
C LYS A 109 -2.20 -19.90 4.09
N ILE A 110 -1.93 -20.23 2.83
CA ILE A 110 -2.34 -19.42 1.69
C ILE A 110 -3.86 -19.45 1.55
N ALA A 111 -4.46 -20.64 1.60
CA ALA A 111 -5.92 -20.79 1.57
C ALA A 111 -6.65 -20.06 2.71
N LEU A 112 -6.01 -19.91 3.86
CA LEU A 112 -6.56 -19.17 5.00
C LEU A 112 -6.74 -17.67 4.71
N VAL A 113 -5.78 -17.07 3.99
CA VAL A 113 -5.79 -15.63 3.66
C VAL A 113 -6.71 -15.31 2.48
N LEU A 114 -7.05 -16.32 1.68
CA LEU A 114 -7.88 -16.18 0.47
C LEU A 114 -9.37 -16.50 0.70
N LYS A 115 -9.77 -16.89 1.91
CA LYS A 115 -11.17 -17.13 2.29
C LYS A 115 -11.87 -15.84 2.67
#